data_AF-A0A8H5BNU3-F1
#
_entry.id   AF-A0A8H5BNU3-F1
#
_cell.length_a   1.000
_cell.length_b   1.000
_cell.length_c   1.000
_cell.angle_alpha   90.00
_cell.angle_beta   90.00
_cell.angle_gamma   90.00
#
_symmetry.space_group_name_H-M   'P 1'
#
loop_
_entity.id
_entity.type
_entity.pdbx_description
1 polymer ?
#
loop_
_entity_poly.entity_id
_entity_poly.type
_entity_poly.pdbx_seq_one_letter_code
_entity_poly.pdbx_strand_id
1 'polypeptide(L)'
;MFSPLRSTCYGLTLACAISSTIIGFIAAFIDDPVVVRTRGFGLCLGVFSFFAWLWISILTAYHDHEPNPKDVLSRAPVHTTSYAIMVPPWLAFGIGLLVQAPRACSTETDDPAKCGLIVTSGLLSIVGAFLAASCIFAVRRSDTSANNGKPEAYAEYTPLRTALYALTLTATVLTSTFGLAAAPLDTFAPHLSAFGICISVVSLPGWIWLSILTSYHMRPDANQFLTRASTHFYTFVAMIPPFLAFGIGTLSQQSYNCNTTQYSDGSAPGWCGVTVVAGGLSLLVAVLSAATALAIQLSRAGTGLQRNVCLKSGDSAEKLGDDLVVSAAADA
;
A
#
# COMPACT_ATOMS: atom_id res chain seq x y z
N MET A 1 4.40 2.00 24.10
CA MET A 1 4.35 2.87 22.91
C MET A 1 4.51 1.98 21.68
N PHE A 2 3.50 1.92 20.81
CA PHE A 2 3.50 1.03 19.64
C PHE A 2 4.51 1.51 18.59
N SER A 3 5.18 0.58 17.92
CA SER A 3 6.10 0.93 16.84
C SER A 3 5.29 1.23 15.57
N PRO A 4 5.29 2.48 15.07
CA PRO A 4 4.52 2.86 13.89
C PRO A 4 4.96 2.11 12.62
N LEU A 5 6.22 1.68 12.59
CA LEU A 5 6.75 0.81 11.54
C LEU A 5 6.04 -0.55 11.52
N ARG A 6 5.77 -1.12 12.69
CA ARG A 6 5.10 -2.42 12.85
C ARG A 6 3.63 -2.34 12.45
N SER A 7 2.92 -1.28 12.86
CA SER A 7 1.55 -1.01 12.41
C SER A 7 1.45 -0.83 10.89
N THR A 8 2.38 -0.06 10.29
CA THR A 8 2.47 0.11 8.83
C THR A 8 2.68 -1.22 8.09
N CYS A 9 3.56 -2.05 8.61
CA CYS A 9 3.85 -3.39 8.10
C CYS A 9 2.61 -4.31 8.13
N TYR A 10 1.85 -4.30 9.23
CA TYR A 10 0.58 -5.01 9.32
C TYR A 10 -0.41 -4.53 8.25
N GLY A 11 -0.63 -3.21 8.15
CA GLY A 11 -1.57 -2.63 7.19
C GLY A 11 -1.25 -2.96 5.73
N LEU A 12 0.02 -2.86 5.33
CA LEU A 12 0.47 -3.19 3.97
C LEU A 12 0.24 -4.68 3.64
N THR A 13 0.64 -5.57 4.54
CA THR A 13 0.50 -7.01 4.30
C THR A 13 -0.96 -7.45 4.33
N LEU A 14 -1.78 -6.81 5.18
CA LEU A 14 -3.22 -6.98 5.25
C LEU A 14 -3.90 -6.61 3.92
N ALA A 15 -3.59 -5.42 3.39
CA ALA A 15 -4.12 -4.95 2.12
C ALA A 15 -3.72 -5.87 0.95
N CYS A 16 -2.47 -6.35 0.97
CA CYS A 16 -1.99 -7.31 0.00
C CYS A 16 -2.78 -8.63 0.11
N ALA A 17 -2.97 -9.17 1.32
CA ALA A 17 -3.71 -10.41 1.54
C ALA A 17 -5.17 -10.32 1.09
N ILE A 18 -5.85 -9.19 1.37
CA ILE A 18 -7.21 -8.95 0.88
C ILE A 18 -7.23 -8.94 -0.66
N SER A 19 -6.31 -8.22 -1.28
CA SER A 19 -6.22 -8.13 -2.73
C SER A 19 -5.97 -9.50 -3.38
N SER A 20 -5.05 -10.29 -2.83
CA SER A 20 -4.75 -11.66 -3.32
C SER A 20 -5.92 -12.61 -3.10
N THR A 21 -6.70 -12.41 -2.03
CA THR A 21 -7.92 -13.19 -1.76
C THR A 21 -8.95 -12.96 -2.87
N ILE A 22 -9.25 -11.70 -3.16
CA ILE A 22 -10.25 -11.33 -4.17
C ILE A 22 -9.83 -11.84 -5.55
N ILE A 23 -8.59 -11.56 -5.96
CA ILE A 23 -8.10 -11.94 -7.28
C ILE A 23 -8.00 -13.47 -7.40
N GLY A 24 -7.51 -14.16 -6.36
CA GLY A 24 -7.40 -15.62 -6.33
C GLY A 24 -8.77 -16.31 -6.46
N PHE A 25 -9.80 -15.80 -5.78
CA PHE A 25 -11.15 -16.33 -5.95
C PHE A 25 -11.72 -16.03 -7.33
N ILE A 26 -11.57 -14.81 -7.86
CA ILE A 26 -11.99 -14.50 -9.23
C ILE A 26 -11.34 -15.48 -10.22
N ALA A 27 -10.04 -15.78 -10.05
CA ALA A 27 -9.31 -16.74 -10.87
C ALA A 27 -9.88 -18.16 -10.81
N ALA A 28 -10.44 -18.55 -9.66
CA ALA A 28 -11.00 -19.87 -9.45
C ALA A 28 -12.41 -20.05 -10.05
N PHE A 29 -13.12 -18.94 -10.31
CA PHE A 29 -14.51 -18.94 -10.78
C PHE A 29 -14.68 -18.58 -12.25
N ILE A 30 -13.62 -18.15 -12.94
CA ILE A 30 -13.63 -18.08 -14.41
C ILE A 30 -13.62 -19.53 -14.93
N ASP A 31 -14.79 -20.02 -15.31
CA ASP A 31 -14.98 -21.38 -15.82
C ASP A 31 -14.36 -21.50 -17.22
N ASP A 32 -13.16 -22.08 -17.29
CA ASP A 32 -12.63 -22.64 -18.53
C ASP A 32 -12.18 -24.10 -18.33
N PRO A 33 -12.76 -25.06 -19.08
CA PRO A 33 -12.40 -26.48 -18.98
C PRO A 33 -10.94 -26.77 -19.40
N VAL A 34 -10.28 -25.88 -20.15
CA VAL A 34 -8.93 -26.14 -20.68
C VAL A 34 -7.84 -25.94 -19.62
N VAL A 35 -8.12 -25.23 -18.52
CA VAL A 35 -7.08 -24.87 -17.52
C VAL A 35 -7.46 -25.27 -16.10
N VAL A 36 -7.76 -26.56 -15.90
CA VAL A 36 -7.96 -27.19 -14.57
C VAL A 36 -6.83 -26.86 -13.59
N ARG A 37 -5.59 -26.68 -14.09
CA ARG A 37 -4.41 -26.38 -13.28
C ARG A 37 -4.42 -24.95 -12.71
N THR A 38 -4.71 -23.91 -13.50
CA THR A 38 -4.75 -22.52 -12.99
C THR A 38 -5.92 -22.30 -12.05
N ARG A 39 -7.05 -22.96 -12.27
CA ARG A 39 -8.19 -22.94 -11.33
C ARG A 39 -7.77 -23.43 -9.95
N GLY A 40 -7.00 -24.53 -9.89
CA GLY A 40 -6.43 -25.04 -8.66
C GLY A 40 -5.48 -24.06 -7.98
N PHE A 41 -4.56 -23.45 -8.73
CA PHE A 41 -3.63 -22.45 -8.19
C PHE A 41 -4.33 -21.18 -7.69
N GLY A 42 -5.31 -20.67 -8.44
CA GLY A 42 -6.12 -19.50 -8.06
C GLY A 42 -6.91 -19.76 -6.79
N LEU A 43 -7.61 -20.89 -6.70
CA LEU A 43 -8.37 -21.28 -5.52
C LEU A 43 -7.46 -21.44 -4.29
N CYS A 44 -6.33 -22.15 -4.42
CA CYS A 44 -5.37 -22.31 -3.33
C CYS A 44 -4.81 -20.96 -2.87
N LEU A 45 -4.44 -20.07 -3.79
CA LEU A 45 -3.97 -18.73 -3.47
C LEU A 45 -5.07 -17.91 -2.76
N GLY A 46 -6.31 -17.95 -3.25
CA GLY A 46 -7.44 -17.24 -2.66
C GLY A 46 -7.72 -17.68 -1.23
N VAL A 47 -7.82 -19.00 -1.01
CA VAL A 47 -8.04 -19.60 0.33
C VAL A 47 -6.88 -19.28 1.27
N PHE A 48 -5.65 -19.46 0.82
CA PHE A 48 -4.48 -19.14 1.64
C PHE A 48 -4.40 -17.65 1.99
N SER A 49 -4.67 -16.77 1.04
CA SER A 49 -4.69 -15.32 1.26
C SER A 49 -5.80 -14.90 2.22
N PHE A 50 -6.96 -15.58 2.19
CA PHE A 50 -8.04 -15.36 3.13
C PHE A 50 -7.63 -15.69 4.57
N PHE A 51 -6.99 -16.85 4.78
CA PHE A 51 -6.47 -17.20 6.11
C PHE A 51 -5.34 -16.27 6.55
N ALA A 52 -4.46 -15.84 5.63
CA ALA A 52 -3.44 -14.85 5.92
C ALA A 52 -4.07 -13.50 6.35
N TRP A 53 -5.12 -13.07 5.66
CA TRP A 53 -5.89 -11.88 6.02
C TRP A 53 -6.47 -12.00 7.44
N LEU A 54 -7.19 -13.09 7.75
CA LEU A 54 -7.76 -13.31 9.09
C LEU A 54 -6.66 -13.30 10.17
N TRP A 55 -5.56 -14.01 9.93
CA TRP A 55 -4.48 -14.10 10.89
C TRP A 55 -3.78 -12.75 11.13
N ILE A 56 -3.49 -12.00 10.07
CA ILE A 56 -2.88 -10.66 10.20
C ILE A 56 -3.84 -9.71 10.93
N SER A 57 -5.15 -9.82 10.71
CA SER A 57 -6.16 -9.03 11.43
C SER A 57 -6.12 -9.31 12.93
N ILE A 58 -6.03 -10.59 13.32
CA ILE A 58 -5.87 -11.00 14.73
C ILE A 58 -4.57 -10.43 15.29
N LEU A 59 -3.44 -10.62 14.60
CA LEU A 59 -2.15 -10.08 15.05
C LEU A 59 -2.16 -8.56 15.19
N THR A 60 -2.93 -7.85 14.36
CA THR A 60 -3.06 -6.39 14.44
C THR A 60 -3.89 -5.98 15.66
N ALA A 61 -5.03 -6.64 15.91
CA ALA A 61 -5.88 -6.36 17.07
C ALA A 61 -5.13 -6.59 18.41
N TYR A 62 -4.34 -7.67 18.50
CA TYR A 62 -3.49 -7.94 19.67
C TYR A 62 -2.25 -7.05 19.74
N HIS A 63 -1.85 -6.43 18.63
CA HIS A 63 -0.79 -5.45 18.64
C HIS A 63 -1.23 -4.14 19.28
N ASP A 64 -2.49 -3.71 19.11
CA ASP A 64 -2.99 -2.42 19.58
C ASP A 64 -3.36 -2.41 21.08
N HIS A 65 -3.48 -3.57 21.71
CA HIS A 65 -3.62 -3.67 23.16
C HIS A 65 -2.27 -3.52 23.87
N GLU A 66 -2.26 -2.87 25.04
CA GLU A 66 -1.05 -2.74 25.85
C GLU A 66 -0.36 -4.10 25.99
N PRO A 67 0.97 -4.17 25.80
CA PRO A 67 1.70 -5.42 25.80
C PRO A 67 1.59 -6.07 27.19
N ASN A 68 0.56 -6.90 27.36
CA ASN A 68 0.41 -7.72 28.54
C ASN A 68 1.42 -8.86 28.40
N PRO A 69 2.45 -8.94 29.26
CA PRO A 69 3.49 -9.97 29.14
C PRO A 69 2.92 -11.41 29.25
N LYS A 70 1.70 -11.54 29.78
CA LYS A 70 0.99 -12.82 29.86
C LYS A 70 0.36 -13.27 28.55
N ASP A 71 0.08 -12.33 27.64
CA ASP A 71 -0.54 -12.67 26.36
C ASP A 71 0.52 -13.11 25.35
N VAL A 72 0.39 -14.34 24.86
CA VAL A 72 1.31 -14.94 23.90
C VAL A 72 1.22 -14.21 22.55
N LEU A 73 0.03 -13.73 22.17
CA LEU A 73 -0.22 -13.11 20.87
C LEU A 73 0.36 -11.71 20.73
N SER A 74 0.73 -11.03 21.82
CA SER A 74 1.40 -9.72 21.77
C SER A 74 2.91 -9.84 21.53
N ARG A 75 3.47 -11.02 21.78
CA ARG A 75 4.92 -11.27 21.77
C ARG A 75 5.45 -11.30 20.35
N ALA A 76 6.40 -10.44 20.06
CA ALA A 76 7.01 -10.32 18.74
C ALA A 76 7.64 -11.59 18.13
N PRO A 77 8.13 -12.61 18.89
CA PRO A 77 8.44 -13.92 18.33
C PRO A 77 7.27 -14.57 17.60
N VAL A 78 6.03 -14.42 18.09
CA VAL A 78 4.82 -14.96 17.46
C VAL A 78 4.53 -14.26 16.14
N HIS A 79 4.60 -12.93 16.10
CA HIS A 79 4.42 -12.18 14.85
C HIS A 79 5.53 -12.47 13.84
N THR A 80 6.78 -12.58 14.30
CA THR A 80 7.93 -12.92 13.45
C THR A 80 7.76 -14.30 12.83
N THR A 81 7.40 -15.30 13.65
CA THR A 81 7.19 -16.69 13.20
C THR A 81 6.01 -16.77 12.23
N SER A 82 4.92 -16.05 12.52
CA SER A 82 3.74 -15.97 11.66
C SER A 82 4.10 -15.50 10.24
N TYR A 83 4.84 -14.39 10.13
CA TYR A 83 5.27 -13.90 8.83
C TYR A 83 6.28 -14.83 8.15
N ALA A 84 7.19 -15.43 8.91
CA ALA A 84 8.15 -16.39 8.37
C ALA A 84 7.46 -17.62 7.74
N ILE A 85 6.33 -18.06 8.31
CA ILE A 85 5.51 -19.15 7.75
C ILE A 85 4.76 -18.70 6.50
N MET A 86 4.34 -17.43 6.41
CA MET A 86 3.59 -16.90 5.26
C MET A 86 4.46 -16.62 4.03
N VAL A 87 5.75 -16.28 4.19
CA VAL A 87 6.62 -15.92 3.07
C VAL A 87 6.76 -17.06 2.03
N PRO A 88 7.09 -18.32 2.38
CA PRO A 88 7.33 -19.36 1.38
C PRO A 88 6.10 -19.69 0.53
N PRO A 89 4.87 -19.82 1.07
CA PRO A 89 3.69 -20.06 0.24
C PRO A 89 3.37 -18.90 -0.72
N TRP A 90 3.44 -17.64 -0.26
CA TRP A 90 3.26 -16.46 -1.14
C TRP A 90 4.29 -16.51 -2.30
N LEU A 91 5.55 -16.76 -1.99
CA LEU A 91 6.58 -16.86 -3.02
C LEU A 91 6.34 -18.04 -3.99
N ALA A 92 5.95 -19.20 -3.47
CA ALA A 92 5.67 -20.40 -4.27
C ALA A 92 4.48 -20.20 -5.21
N PHE A 93 3.38 -19.59 -4.74
CA PHE A 93 2.24 -19.24 -5.58
C PHE A 93 2.62 -18.20 -6.64
N GLY A 94 3.36 -17.16 -6.25
CA GLY A 94 3.84 -16.13 -7.18
C GLY A 94 4.67 -16.71 -8.32
N ILE A 95 5.69 -17.50 -8.00
CA ILE A 95 6.54 -18.16 -9.00
C ILE A 95 5.71 -19.15 -9.83
N GLY A 96 4.89 -19.99 -9.18
CA GLY A 96 4.08 -21.01 -9.86
C GLY A 96 3.10 -20.44 -10.88
N LEU A 97 2.48 -19.30 -10.57
CA LEU A 97 1.57 -18.58 -11.48
C LEU A 97 2.35 -17.90 -12.61
N LEU A 98 3.46 -17.22 -12.32
CA LEU A 98 4.26 -16.54 -13.35
C LEU A 98 4.95 -17.51 -14.32
N VAL A 99 5.37 -18.70 -13.86
CA VAL A 99 5.90 -19.75 -14.73
C VAL A 99 4.83 -20.31 -15.68
N GLN A 100 3.56 -20.28 -15.27
CA GLN A 100 2.44 -20.72 -16.10
C GLN A 100 1.93 -19.63 -17.04
N ALA A 101 2.19 -18.36 -16.72
CA ALA A 101 1.69 -17.22 -17.49
C ALA A 101 2.02 -17.30 -18.99
N PRO A 102 3.26 -17.59 -19.44
CA PRO A 102 3.56 -17.65 -20.88
C PRO A 102 2.72 -18.69 -21.63
N ARG A 103 2.43 -19.84 -20.99
CA ARG A 103 1.62 -20.90 -21.60
C ARG A 103 0.16 -20.46 -21.70
N ALA A 104 -0.42 -20.01 -20.59
CA ALA A 104 -1.81 -19.53 -20.56
C ALA A 104 -2.02 -18.37 -21.55
N CYS A 105 -1.10 -17.42 -21.60
CA CYS A 105 -1.16 -16.28 -22.52
C CYS A 105 -0.90 -16.66 -23.98
N SER A 106 -0.29 -17.82 -24.27
CA SER A 106 -0.04 -18.29 -25.64
C SER A 106 -1.17 -19.14 -26.23
N THR A 107 -1.93 -19.83 -25.38
CA THR A 107 -2.99 -20.75 -25.80
C THR A 107 -4.37 -20.09 -25.85
N GLU A 108 -4.58 -19.02 -25.10
CA GLU A 108 -5.82 -18.24 -25.09
C GLU A 108 -5.59 -16.92 -25.82
N THR A 109 -5.56 -16.95 -27.16
CA THR A 109 -5.61 -15.72 -27.97
C THR A 109 -6.95 -15.00 -27.87
N ASP A 110 -7.98 -15.66 -27.32
CA ASP A 110 -9.36 -15.20 -27.35
C ASP A 110 -9.84 -14.62 -26.00
N ASP A 111 -9.04 -14.66 -24.91
CA ASP A 111 -9.42 -14.05 -23.62
C ASP A 111 -8.22 -13.41 -22.88
N PRO A 112 -7.87 -12.14 -23.21
CA PRO A 112 -6.74 -11.43 -22.59
C PRO A 112 -6.93 -11.18 -21.09
N ALA A 113 -8.15 -11.25 -20.57
CA ALA A 113 -8.43 -11.03 -19.15
C ALA A 113 -7.83 -12.14 -18.28
N LYS A 114 -7.83 -13.39 -18.75
CA LYS A 114 -7.27 -14.53 -18.02
C LYS A 114 -5.75 -14.45 -17.88
N CYS A 115 -5.06 -14.09 -18.96
CA CYS A 115 -3.62 -13.84 -18.94
C CYS A 115 -3.28 -12.73 -17.95
N GLY A 116 -4.00 -11.60 -18.00
CA GLY A 116 -3.85 -10.50 -17.05
C GLY A 116 -4.07 -10.96 -15.60
N LEU A 117 -5.08 -11.77 -15.35
CA LEU A 117 -5.43 -12.25 -14.01
C LEU A 117 -4.37 -13.19 -13.42
N ILE A 118 -3.78 -14.09 -14.22
CA ILE A 118 -2.70 -14.99 -13.78
C ILE A 118 -1.44 -14.17 -13.45
N VAL A 119 -1.06 -13.24 -14.33
CA VAL A 119 0.13 -12.39 -14.13
C VAL A 119 -0.05 -11.51 -12.90
N THR A 120 -1.20 -10.85 -12.74
CA THR A 120 -1.49 -9.99 -11.58
C THR A 120 -1.52 -10.78 -10.28
N SER A 121 -2.17 -11.95 -10.25
CA SER A 121 -2.17 -12.86 -9.10
C SER A 121 -0.74 -13.26 -8.71
N GLY A 122 0.07 -13.62 -9.71
CA GLY A 122 1.45 -14.02 -9.51
C GLY A 122 2.32 -12.89 -8.94
N LEU A 123 2.24 -11.70 -9.53
CA LEU A 123 2.96 -10.51 -9.07
C LEU A 123 2.54 -10.09 -7.66
N LEU A 124 1.24 -10.07 -7.38
CA LEU A 124 0.73 -9.70 -6.07
C LEU A 124 1.20 -10.69 -4.99
N SER A 125 1.23 -11.98 -5.32
CA SER A 125 1.77 -13.02 -4.45
C SER A 125 3.29 -12.88 -4.21
N ILE A 126 4.06 -12.37 -5.17
CA ILE A 126 5.46 -12.01 -4.92
C ILE A 126 5.56 -10.78 -4.01
N VAL A 127 4.75 -9.75 -4.27
CA VAL A 127 4.75 -8.50 -3.47
C VAL A 127 4.46 -8.79 -2.00
N GLY A 128 3.43 -9.58 -1.68
CA GLY A 128 3.15 -9.88 -0.28
C GLY A 128 4.16 -10.81 0.38
N ALA A 129 4.91 -11.64 -0.37
CA ALA A 129 6.07 -12.34 0.18
C ALA A 129 7.14 -11.35 0.66
N PHE A 130 7.45 -10.33 -0.15
CA PHE A 130 8.40 -9.29 0.23
C PHE A 130 7.89 -8.39 1.38
N LEU A 131 6.59 -8.08 1.39
CA LEU A 131 5.98 -7.33 2.50
C LEU A 131 6.06 -8.13 3.81
N ALA A 132 5.69 -9.41 3.79
CA ALA A 132 5.78 -10.30 4.95
C ALA A 132 7.24 -10.42 5.45
N ALA A 133 8.22 -10.56 4.55
CA ALA A 133 9.63 -10.57 4.92
C ALA A 133 10.09 -9.24 5.53
N SER A 134 9.61 -8.11 5.02
CA SER A 134 9.88 -6.78 5.56
C SER A 134 9.28 -6.60 6.97
N CYS A 135 8.10 -7.17 7.21
CA CYS A 135 7.46 -7.17 8.53
C CYS A 135 8.29 -7.91 9.57
N ILE A 136 8.96 -9.01 9.21
CA ILE A 136 9.88 -9.73 10.10
C ILE A 136 10.98 -8.79 10.59
N PHE A 137 11.59 -8.03 9.68
CA PHE A 137 12.64 -7.07 10.01
C PHE A 137 12.12 -5.94 10.90
N ALA A 138 10.94 -5.39 10.58
CA ALA A 138 10.29 -4.34 11.36
C ALA A 138 9.96 -4.78 12.80
N VAL A 139 9.41 -5.98 12.96
CA VAL A 139 9.09 -6.56 14.28
C VAL A 139 10.36 -6.78 15.10
N ARG A 140 11.40 -7.39 14.52
CA ARG A 140 12.69 -7.60 15.21
C ARG A 140 13.34 -6.29 15.65
N ARG A 141 13.32 -5.28 14.78
CA ARG A 141 13.87 -3.95 15.11
C ARG A 141 13.11 -3.31 16.27
N SER A 142 11.78 -3.42 16.27
CA SER A 142 10.92 -2.92 17.35
C SER A 142 11.31 -3.53 18.70
N ASP A 143 11.54 -4.84 18.76
CA ASP A 143 11.94 -5.52 20.00
C ASP A 143 13.31 -5.09 20.50
N THR A 144 14.30 -5.02 19.60
CA THR A 144 15.65 -4.58 19.99
C THR A 144 15.65 -3.17 20.57
N SER A 145 14.74 -2.30 20.11
CA SER A 145 14.60 -0.95 20.65
C SER A 145 13.99 -0.95 22.05
N ALA A 146 13.02 -1.84 22.34
CA ALA A 146 12.37 -1.92 23.64
C ALA A 146 13.32 -2.41 24.74
N ASN A 147 14.21 -3.35 24.42
CA ASN A 147 15.15 -3.93 25.39
C ASN A 147 16.30 -3.00 25.79
N ASN A 148 16.58 -1.94 25.01
CA ASN A 148 17.69 -1.01 25.28
C ASN A 148 17.35 0.12 26.28
N GLY A 149 16.17 0.08 26.92
CA GLY A 149 15.91 0.79 28.18
C GLY A 149 15.83 2.33 28.14
N LYS A 150 15.95 2.98 26.98
CA LYS A 150 15.70 4.42 26.83
C LYS A 150 14.37 4.64 26.11
N PRO A 151 13.26 4.87 26.82
CA PRO A 151 12.04 5.37 26.20
C PRO A 151 12.31 6.79 25.72
N GLU A 152 12.80 6.93 24.49
CA GLU A 152 12.80 8.21 23.81
C GLU A 152 11.33 8.60 23.62
N ALA A 153 10.87 9.57 24.41
CA ALA A 153 9.52 10.12 24.32
C ALA A 153 9.38 10.86 22.98
N TYR A 154 8.96 10.16 21.94
CA TYR A 154 8.59 10.75 20.66
C TYR A 154 7.18 11.34 20.76
N ALA A 155 7.00 12.58 20.32
CA ALA A 155 5.73 13.30 20.46
C ALA A 155 4.56 12.61 19.75
N GLU A 156 3.40 12.66 20.40
CA GLU A 156 2.10 12.04 20.12
C GLU A 156 1.51 12.30 18.71
N TYR A 157 2.05 13.27 17.96
CA TYR A 157 1.59 13.62 16.60
C TYR A 157 2.12 12.71 15.47
N THR A 158 2.85 11.64 15.80
CA THR A 158 3.42 10.68 14.84
C THR A 158 2.45 9.62 14.26
N PRO A 159 1.35 9.17 14.89
CA PRO A 159 0.60 8.00 14.41
C PRO A 159 -0.24 8.32 13.17
N LEU A 160 -0.97 9.45 13.14
CA LEU A 160 -1.78 9.85 11.99
C LEU A 160 -0.93 10.00 10.72
N ARG A 161 0.21 10.69 10.84
CA ARG A 161 1.12 10.88 9.70
C ARG A 161 1.67 9.55 9.20
N THR A 162 2.10 8.68 10.11
CA THR A 162 2.60 7.34 9.71
C THR A 162 1.52 6.56 8.97
N ALA A 163 0.29 6.57 9.48
CA ALA A 163 -0.85 5.91 8.84
C ALA A 163 -1.10 6.47 7.44
N LEU A 164 -1.09 7.80 7.27
CA LEU A 164 -1.27 8.44 5.97
C LEU A 164 -0.15 8.08 4.98
N TYR A 165 1.10 7.98 5.43
CA TYR A 165 2.22 7.55 4.58
C TYR A 165 2.06 6.10 4.16
N ALA A 166 1.71 5.22 5.10
CA ALA A 166 1.47 3.81 4.87
C ALA A 166 0.32 3.57 3.88
N LEU A 167 -0.80 4.29 4.06
CA LEU A 167 -1.96 4.20 3.18
C LEU A 167 -1.63 4.72 1.79
N THR A 168 -0.96 5.87 1.68
CA THR A 168 -0.55 6.41 0.37
C THR A 168 0.41 5.45 -0.33
N LEU A 169 1.38 4.91 0.39
CA LEU A 169 2.32 3.91 -0.13
C LEU A 169 1.58 2.67 -0.64
N THR A 170 0.69 2.10 0.17
CA THR A 170 -0.17 0.96 -0.22
C THR A 170 -0.95 1.27 -1.49
N ALA A 171 -1.64 2.40 -1.52
CA ALA A 171 -2.46 2.82 -2.65
C ALA A 171 -1.62 3.00 -3.91
N THR A 172 -0.41 3.56 -3.82
CA THR A 172 0.50 3.69 -4.98
C THR A 172 1.00 2.34 -5.51
N VAL A 173 1.27 1.37 -4.62
CA VAL A 173 1.64 0.01 -5.02
C VAL A 173 0.48 -0.65 -5.76
N LEU A 174 -0.74 -0.62 -5.18
CA LEU A 174 -1.93 -1.17 -5.82
C LEU A 174 -2.21 -0.48 -7.16
N THR A 175 -2.09 0.85 -7.23
CA THR A 175 -2.24 1.63 -8.46
C THR A 175 -1.23 1.17 -9.53
N SER A 176 0.01 0.87 -9.15
CA SER A 176 1.03 0.33 -10.07
C SER A 176 0.59 -1.02 -10.64
N THR A 177 0.09 -1.91 -9.77
CA THR A 177 -0.36 -3.26 -10.14
C THR A 177 -1.56 -3.22 -11.09
N PHE A 178 -2.59 -2.43 -10.77
CA PHE A 178 -3.79 -2.32 -11.59
C PHE A 178 -3.55 -1.51 -12.88
N GLY A 179 -2.67 -0.51 -12.86
CA GLY A 179 -2.21 0.16 -14.09
C GLY A 179 -1.52 -0.81 -15.04
N LEU A 180 -0.69 -1.71 -14.50
CA LEU A 180 0.05 -2.69 -15.31
C LEU A 180 -0.89 -3.77 -15.82
N ALA A 181 -1.89 -4.14 -15.02
CA ALA A 181 -2.97 -5.02 -15.43
C ALA A 181 -3.82 -4.44 -16.57
N ALA A 182 -4.03 -3.12 -16.58
CA ALA A 182 -4.81 -2.42 -17.60
C ALA A 182 -4.04 -2.25 -18.92
N ALA A 183 -2.71 -2.16 -18.88
CA ALA A 183 -1.85 -1.90 -20.02
C ALA A 183 -1.98 -2.92 -21.19
N PRO A 184 -1.98 -4.25 -20.96
CA PRO A 184 -2.04 -5.24 -22.04
C PRO A 184 -3.47 -5.60 -22.47
N LEU A 185 -4.51 -5.05 -21.83
CA LEU A 185 -5.89 -5.42 -22.17
C LEU A 185 -6.27 -4.82 -23.52
N ASP A 186 -6.65 -5.67 -24.46
CA ASP A 186 -7.28 -5.27 -25.70
C ASP A 186 -8.75 -4.93 -25.41
N THR A 187 -9.02 -3.67 -25.07
CA THR A 187 -10.35 -3.22 -24.61
C THR A 187 -11.02 -2.32 -25.64
N PHE A 188 -12.33 -2.08 -25.48
CA PHE A 188 -13.06 -1.10 -26.28
C PHE A 188 -12.62 0.35 -26.02
N ALA A 189 -11.95 0.62 -24.90
CA ALA A 189 -11.46 1.95 -24.57
C ALA A 189 -10.17 2.29 -25.35
N PRO A 190 -10.18 3.31 -26.22
CA PRO A 190 -9.07 3.61 -27.12
C PRO A 190 -7.79 4.06 -26.41
N HIS A 191 -7.89 4.51 -25.16
CA HIS A 191 -6.77 5.09 -24.42
C HIS A 191 -6.45 4.37 -23.10
N LEU A 192 -7.16 3.29 -22.76
CA LEU A 192 -6.96 2.63 -21.46
C LEU A 192 -5.54 2.05 -21.34
N SER A 193 -5.03 1.42 -22.40
CA SER A 193 -3.66 0.87 -22.41
C SER A 193 -2.61 1.96 -22.13
N ALA A 194 -2.73 3.11 -22.80
CA ALA A 194 -1.84 4.24 -22.60
C ALA A 194 -1.92 4.79 -21.17
N PHE A 195 -3.14 4.96 -20.62
CA PHE A 195 -3.32 5.37 -19.23
C PHE A 195 -2.73 4.36 -18.25
N GLY A 196 -2.94 3.05 -18.47
CA GLY A 196 -2.38 1.98 -17.65
C GLY A 196 -0.86 2.03 -17.59
N ILE A 197 -0.20 2.13 -18.76
CA ILE A 197 1.27 2.27 -18.85
C ILE A 197 1.75 3.52 -18.11
N CYS A 198 1.15 4.68 -18.38
CA CYS A 198 1.54 5.94 -17.75
C CYS A 198 1.37 5.88 -16.22
N ILE A 199 0.25 5.33 -15.75
CA ILE A 199 -0.01 5.14 -14.33
C ILE A 199 1.06 4.26 -13.69
N SER A 200 1.40 3.12 -14.29
CA SER A 200 2.44 2.24 -13.77
C SER A 200 3.81 2.91 -13.75
N VAL A 201 4.19 3.58 -14.84
CA VAL A 201 5.49 4.27 -14.93
C VAL A 201 5.61 5.39 -13.90
N VAL A 202 4.53 6.13 -13.62
CA VAL A 202 4.55 7.22 -12.63
C VAL A 202 4.45 6.69 -11.19
N SER A 203 3.68 5.63 -10.96
CA SER A 203 3.49 5.07 -9.63
C SER A 203 4.71 4.30 -9.11
N LEU A 204 5.49 3.64 -9.98
CA LEU A 204 6.75 2.97 -9.62
C LEU A 204 7.75 3.86 -8.85
N PRO A 205 8.22 4.99 -9.39
CA PRO A 205 9.10 5.90 -8.66
C PRO A 205 8.38 6.51 -7.44
N GLY A 206 7.07 6.72 -7.51
CA GLY A 206 6.25 7.22 -6.41
C GLY A 206 6.34 6.34 -5.16
N TRP A 207 6.09 5.04 -5.28
CA TRP A 207 6.12 4.15 -4.10
C TRP A 207 7.56 3.87 -3.62
N ILE A 208 8.56 3.84 -4.52
CA ILE A 208 9.98 3.76 -4.13
C ILE A 208 10.35 5.00 -3.29
N TRP A 209 9.99 6.19 -3.77
CA TRP A 209 10.26 7.45 -3.09
C TRP A 209 9.53 7.55 -1.74
N LEU A 210 8.26 7.17 -1.68
CA LEU A 210 7.49 7.12 -0.43
C LEU A 210 8.07 6.12 0.57
N SER A 211 8.60 4.98 0.11
CA SER A 211 9.29 4.02 0.97
C SER A 211 10.55 4.64 1.61
N ILE A 212 11.32 5.40 0.82
CA ILE A 212 12.48 6.16 1.32
C ILE A 212 12.01 7.18 2.36
N LEU A 213 11.06 8.06 2.04
CA LEU A 213 10.57 9.08 2.98
C LEU A 213 10.04 8.47 4.28
N THR A 214 9.31 7.37 4.19
CA THR A 214 8.80 6.64 5.36
C THR A 214 9.94 6.11 6.24
N SER A 215 11.08 5.73 5.68
CA SER A 215 12.24 5.32 6.49
C SER A 215 12.96 6.47 7.24
N TYR A 216 12.78 7.70 6.77
CA TYR A 216 13.43 8.91 7.33
C TYR A 216 12.50 9.75 8.22
N HIS A 217 11.18 9.52 8.19
CA HIS A 217 10.23 10.38 8.92
C HIS A 217 10.36 10.33 10.46
N MET A 218 11.05 9.31 11.00
CA MET A 218 11.26 9.10 12.45
C MET A 218 12.67 9.44 12.94
N ARG A 219 13.42 10.25 12.20
CA ARG A 219 14.78 10.65 12.59
C ARG A 219 14.81 12.13 12.97
N PRO A 220 14.46 12.52 14.22
CA PRO A 220 14.42 13.93 14.61
C PRO A 220 15.79 14.61 14.57
N ASP A 221 16.87 13.86 14.79
CA ASP A 221 18.23 14.41 14.92
C ASP A 221 19.03 14.41 13.62
N ALA A 222 18.50 13.81 12.55
CA ALA A 222 19.20 13.82 11.28
C ALA A 222 19.00 15.18 10.59
N ASN A 223 20.10 15.87 10.28
CA ASN A 223 20.10 17.13 9.54
C ASN A 223 20.10 16.92 8.01
N GLN A 224 19.37 15.92 7.55
CA GLN A 224 19.33 15.54 6.13
C GLN A 224 18.13 16.17 5.44
N PHE A 225 18.23 16.47 4.15
CA PHE A 225 17.09 16.96 3.37
C PHE A 225 15.86 16.03 3.46
N LEU A 226 16.09 14.71 3.56
CA LEU A 226 15.03 13.71 3.66
C LEU A 226 14.24 13.73 4.97
N THR A 227 14.67 14.45 6.00
CA THR A 227 13.94 14.57 7.28
C THR A 227 13.17 15.87 7.40
N ARG A 228 13.37 16.84 6.49
CA ARG A 228 12.72 18.16 6.52
C ARG A 228 11.25 18.09 6.12
N ALA A 229 10.38 18.83 6.83
CA ALA A 229 8.94 18.84 6.56
C ALA A 229 8.59 19.33 5.15
N SER A 230 9.36 20.30 4.63
CA SER A 230 9.26 20.79 3.25
C SER A 230 9.39 19.68 2.22
N THR A 231 10.39 18.80 2.35
CA THR A 231 10.61 17.68 1.41
C THR A 231 9.40 16.76 1.34
N HIS A 232 8.86 16.41 2.50
CA HIS A 232 7.69 15.54 2.59
C HIS A 232 6.46 16.25 2.03
N PHE A 233 6.20 17.49 2.45
CA PHE A 233 5.10 18.31 1.97
C PHE A 233 5.09 18.43 0.44
N TYR A 234 6.21 18.88 -0.15
CA TYR A 234 6.31 19.06 -1.60
C TYR A 234 6.22 17.74 -2.36
N THR A 235 6.68 16.63 -1.78
CA THR A 235 6.48 15.30 -2.38
C THR A 235 5.00 14.99 -2.52
N PHE A 236 4.23 15.09 -1.43
CA PHE A 236 2.80 14.78 -1.48
C PHE A 236 2.04 15.78 -2.36
N VAL A 237 2.39 17.07 -2.34
CA VAL A 237 1.80 18.06 -3.26
C VAL A 237 2.09 17.71 -4.72
N ALA A 238 3.33 17.31 -5.05
CA ALA A 238 3.70 16.92 -6.41
C ALA A 238 3.00 15.63 -6.89
N MET A 239 2.59 14.75 -5.96
CA MET A 239 1.82 13.56 -6.30
C MET A 239 0.34 13.85 -6.62
N ILE A 240 -0.24 14.96 -6.17
CA ILE A 240 -1.68 15.22 -6.39
C ILE A 240 -2.04 15.34 -7.88
N PRO A 241 -1.40 16.24 -8.68
CA PRO A 241 -1.81 16.44 -10.08
C PRO A 241 -1.74 15.18 -10.96
N PRO A 242 -0.66 14.37 -10.97
CA PRO A 242 -0.58 13.22 -11.87
C PRO A 242 -1.62 12.15 -11.51
N PHE A 243 -1.76 11.80 -10.23
CA PHE A 243 -2.71 10.77 -9.82
C PHE A 243 -4.17 11.22 -9.98
N LEU A 244 -4.46 12.52 -9.77
CA LEU A 244 -5.78 13.08 -10.09
C LEU A 244 -6.08 13.00 -11.59
N ALA A 245 -5.13 13.45 -12.44
CA ALA A 245 -5.28 13.43 -13.89
C ALA A 245 -5.48 12.00 -14.43
N PHE A 246 -4.69 11.05 -13.92
CA PHE A 246 -4.80 9.65 -14.29
C PHE A 246 -6.08 8.99 -13.79
N GLY A 247 -6.54 9.33 -12.58
CA GLY A 247 -7.81 8.84 -12.06
C GLY A 247 -8.99 9.29 -12.92
N ILE A 248 -9.08 10.59 -13.21
CA ILE A 248 -10.12 11.15 -14.10
C ILE A 248 -10.00 10.56 -15.51
N GLY A 249 -8.78 10.53 -16.07
CA GLY A 249 -8.52 9.99 -17.40
C GLY A 249 -8.94 8.53 -17.54
N THR A 250 -8.59 7.69 -16.57
CA THR A 250 -8.99 6.26 -16.58
C THR A 250 -10.49 6.09 -16.40
N LEU A 251 -11.11 6.80 -15.45
CA LEU A 251 -12.56 6.72 -15.22
C LEU A 251 -13.37 7.28 -16.40
N SER A 252 -12.83 8.24 -17.16
CA SER A 252 -13.48 8.73 -18.38
C SER A 252 -13.64 7.64 -19.45
N GLN A 253 -12.81 6.58 -19.38
CA GLN A 253 -12.89 5.44 -20.29
C GLN A 253 -13.92 4.40 -19.86
N GLN A 254 -14.53 4.53 -18.67
CA GLN A 254 -15.43 3.52 -18.11
C GLN A 254 -16.64 3.26 -19.02
N SER A 255 -17.16 4.28 -19.72
CA SER A 255 -18.35 4.14 -20.56
C SER A 255 -18.13 3.19 -21.73
N TYR A 256 -16.90 3.05 -22.22
CA TYR A 256 -16.57 2.13 -23.30
C TYR A 256 -16.54 0.69 -22.80
N ASN A 257 -15.88 0.45 -21.66
CA ASN A 257 -15.68 -0.90 -21.13
C ASN A 257 -16.88 -1.44 -20.34
N CYS A 258 -17.70 -0.55 -19.77
CA CYS A 258 -18.89 -0.92 -19.01
C CYS A 258 -20.18 -0.91 -19.85
N ASN A 259 -20.08 -0.73 -21.17
CA ASN A 259 -21.25 -0.77 -22.05
C ASN A 259 -21.65 -2.23 -22.34
N THR A 260 -22.65 -2.73 -21.62
CA THR A 260 -23.18 -4.09 -21.79
C THR A 260 -23.96 -4.30 -23.09
N THR A 261 -24.24 -3.24 -23.85
CA THR A 261 -24.95 -3.34 -25.14
C THR A 261 -24.02 -3.64 -26.31
N GLN A 262 -22.71 -3.42 -26.15
CA GLN A 262 -21.72 -3.72 -27.17
C GLN A 262 -21.38 -5.21 -27.14
N TYR A 263 -21.28 -5.83 -28.33
CA TYR A 263 -20.87 -7.24 -28.43
C TYR A 263 -19.49 -7.42 -27.80
N SER A 264 -19.40 -8.31 -26.81
CA SER A 264 -18.16 -8.71 -26.15
C SER A 264 -18.08 -10.23 -26.16
N ASP A 265 -16.87 -10.72 -26.26
CA ASP A 265 -16.43 -12.10 -25.97
C ASP A 265 -16.73 -12.58 -24.53
N GLY A 266 -17.32 -11.75 -23.68
CA GLY A 266 -17.63 -12.06 -22.27
C GLY A 266 -16.65 -11.44 -21.27
N SER A 267 -15.58 -10.80 -21.74
CA SER A 267 -14.54 -10.20 -20.89
C SER A 267 -14.82 -8.74 -20.49
N ALA A 268 -15.82 -8.08 -21.10
CA ALA A 268 -16.19 -6.69 -20.82
C ALA A 268 -16.41 -6.35 -19.33
N PRO A 269 -17.07 -7.20 -18.52
CA PRO A 269 -17.19 -6.95 -17.07
C PRO A 269 -15.84 -6.86 -16.37
N GLY A 270 -14.86 -7.67 -16.78
CA GLY A 270 -13.50 -7.65 -16.24
C GLY A 270 -12.77 -6.35 -16.57
N TRP A 271 -12.85 -5.91 -17.84
CA TRP A 271 -12.26 -4.64 -18.27
C TRP A 271 -12.89 -3.43 -17.58
N CYS A 272 -14.22 -3.44 -17.42
CA CYS A 272 -14.94 -2.44 -16.65
C CYS A 272 -14.42 -2.39 -15.20
N GLY A 273 -14.32 -3.54 -14.54
CA GLY A 273 -13.79 -3.64 -13.17
C GLY A 273 -12.37 -3.10 -13.03
N VAL A 274 -11.45 -3.52 -13.92
CA VAL A 274 -10.06 -3.04 -13.92
C VAL A 274 -10.00 -1.52 -14.14
N THR A 275 -10.81 -0.99 -15.06
CA THR A 275 -10.89 0.46 -15.35
C THR A 275 -11.33 1.24 -14.11
N VAL A 276 -12.41 0.80 -13.46
CA VAL A 276 -12.96 1.46 -12.27
C VAL A 276 -11.99 1.38 -11.09
N VAL A 277 -11.38 0.21 -10.85
CA VAL A 277 -10.43 0.02 -9.75
C VAL A 277 -9.14 0.82 -9.97
N ALA A 278 -8.55 0.76 -11.17
CA ALA A 278 -7.33 1.52 -11.49
C ALA A 278 -7.57 3.03 -11.36
N GLY A 279 -8.67 3.53 -11.93
CA GLY A 279 -9.04 4.93 -11.84
C GLY A 279 -9.35 5.37 -10.41
N GLY A 280 -10.12 4.58 -9.67
CA GLY A 280 -10.48 4.84 -8.27
C GLY A 280 -9.28 4.84 -7.33
N LEU A 281 -8.35 3.88 -7.48
CA LEU A 281 -7.11 3.84 -6.71
C LEU A 281 -6.23 5.06 -6.98
N SER A 282 -6.15 5.51 -8.24
CA SER A 282 -5.41 6.71 -8.60
C SER A 282 -6.00 7.96 -7.94
N LEU A 283 -7.34 8.11 -7.94
CA LEU A 283 -8.00 9.19 -7.19
C LEU A 283 -7.75 9.08 -5.68
N LEU A 284 -7.77 7.87 -5.12
CA LEU A 284 -7.49 7.64 -3.71
C LEU A 284 -6.08 8.07 -3.33
N VAL A 285 -5.07 7.79 -4.17
CA VAL A 285 -3.69 8.28 -3.98
C VAL A 285 -3.67 9.81 -3.94
N ALA A 286 -4.40 10.48 -4.84
CA ALA A 286 -4.47 11.94 -4.87
C ALA A 286 -5.09 12.51 -3.57
N VAL A 287 -6.19 11.93 -3.09
CA VAL A 287 -6.85 12.34 -1.84
C VAL A 287 -5.95 12.10 -0.63
N LEU A 288 -5.34 10.92 -0.52
CA LEU A 288 -4.43 10.59 0.59
C LEU A 288 -3.19 11.50 0.57
N SER A 289 -2.68 11.85 -0.62
CA SER A 289 -1.57 12.79 -0.75
C SER A 289 -1.96 14.19 -0.29
N ALA A 290 -3.15 14.68 -0.67
CA ALA A 290 -3.67 15.96 -0.20
C ALA A 290 -3.87 15.99 1.33
N ALA A 291 -4.46 14.93 1.89
CA ALA A 291 -4.64 14.79 3.34
C ALA A 291 -3.28 14.78 4.08
N THR A 292 -2.29 14.09 3.52
CA THR A 292 -0.94 14.04 4.10
C THR A 292 -0.25 15.40 4.05
N ALA A 293 -0.33 16.10 2.92
CA ALA A 293 0.21 17.45 2.77
C ALA A 293 -0.44 18.42 3.76
N LEU A 294 -1.77 18.37 3.90
CA LEU A 294 -2.52 19.19 4.87
C LEU A 294 -2.11 18.87 6.31
N ALA A 295 -2.01 17.59 6.67
CA ALA A 295 -1.57 17.19 8.01
C ALA A 295 -0.14 17.69 8.32
N ILE A 296 0.77 17.66 7.35
CA ILE A 296 2.12 18.23 7.50
C ILE A 296 2.05 19.74 7.69
N GLN A 297 1.28 20.45 6.87
CA GLN A 297 1.13 21.91 6.96
C GLN A 297 0.55 22.34 8.31
N LEU A 298 -0.53 21.70 8.76
CA LEU A 298 -1.17 21.97 10.05
C LEU A 298 -0.21 21.69 11.22
N SER A 299 0.57 20.59 11.15
CA SER A 299 1.59 20.28 12.16
C SER A 299 2.75 21.30 12.20
N ARG A 300 2.82 22.22 11.23
CA ARG A 300 3.93 23.18 11.06
C ARG A 300 3.49 24.63 10.98
N ALA A 301 2.22 24.93 11.23
CA ALA A 301 1.63 26.26 11.07
C ALA A 301 2.37 27.38 11.84
N GLY A 302 3.08 27.07 12.94
CA GLY A 302 3.91 28.04 13.68
C GLY A 302 5.44 27.88 13.56
N THR A 303 5.95 26.73 13.13
CA THR A 303 7.41 26.44 13.16
C THR A 303 8.10 26.46 11.81
N GLY A 304 7.32 26.52 10.73
CA GLY A 304 7.81 26.53 9.35
C GLY A 304 8.23 25.15 8.84
N LEU A 305 8.21 24.98 7.51
CA LEU A 305 8.51 23.72 6.82
C LEU A 305 10.01 23.36 6.75
N GLN A 306 10.90 24.24 7.21
CA GLN A 306 12.36 23.97 7.20
C GLN A 306 12.79 23.03 8.33
N ARG A 307 11.97 22.86 9.37
CA ARG A 307 12.28 21.95 10.49
C ARG A 307 12.01 20.49 10.13
N ASN A 308 12.64 19.60 10.89
CA ASN A 308 12.45 18.16 10.75
C ASN A 308 11.02 17.75 11.07
N VAL A 309 10.51 16.79 10.31
CA VAL A 309 9.17 16.20 10.39
C VAL A 309 8.88 15.62 11.79
N CYS A 310 9.88 15.03 12.44
CA CYS A 310 9.80 14.59 13.83
C CYS A 310 10.41 15.67 14.75
N LEU A 311 9.68 16.07 15.79
CA LEU A 311 10.18 16.95 16.84
C LEU A 311 10.50 16.12 18.09
N LYS A 312 11.54 16.53 18.82
CA LYS A 312 11.76 16.04 20.18
C LYS A 312 10.66 16.56 21.10
N SER A 313 10.23 15.73 22.05
CA SER A 313 9.22 16.09 23.06
C SER A 313 9.60 17.37 23.82
N GLY A 314 10.89 17.53 24.17
CA GLY A 314 11.40 18.73 24.84
C GLY A 314 11.23 20.03 24.03
N ASP A 315 11.58 20.01 22.75
CA ASP A 315 11.49 21.18 21.86
C ASP A 315 10.06 21.65 21.61
N SER A 316 9.06 20.78 21.82
CA SER A 316 7.66 21.09 21.52
C SER A 316 6.95 21.76 22.70
N ALA A 317 7.27 21.37 23.93
CA ALA A 317 6.65 21.93 25.14
C ALA A 317 7.19 23.32 25.48
N GLU A 318 8.50 23.52 25.38
CA GLU A 318 9.16 24.81 25.67
C GLU A 318 8.68 25.90 24.68
N LYS A 319 8.62 25.55 23.39
CA LYS A 319 8.26 26.51 22.35
C LYS A 319 6.77 26.84 22.28
N LEU A 320 5.89 25.89 22.59
CA LEU A 320 4.45 26.17 22.68
C LEU A 320 4.14 27.08 23.87
N GLY A 321 4.90 26.95 24.97
CA GLY A 321 4.84 27.88 26.11
C GLY A 321 5.21 29.29 25.70
N ASP A 322 6.33 29.46 24.98
CA ASP A 322 6.79 30.77 24.53
C ASP A 322 5.83 31.42 23.50
N ASP A 323 5.34 30.66 22.51
CA ASP A 323 4.43 31.18 21.48
C ASP A 323 3.06 31.59 22.06
N LEU A 324 2.55 30.87 23.07
CA LEU A 324 1.33 31.25 23.79
C LEU A 324 1.52 32.54 24.59
N VAL A 325 2.66 32.69 25.26
CA VAL A 325 3.00 33.90 26.01
C VAL A 325 3.13 35.11 25.07
N VAL A 326 3.74 34.93 23.90
CA VAL A 326 3.88 36.01 22.91
C VAL A 326 2.53 36.41 22.29
N SER A 327 1.64 35.45 21.98
CA SER A 327 0.31 35.80 21.46
C SER A 327 -0.57 36.50 22.51
N ALA A 328 -0.53 36.04 23.77
CA ALA A 328 -1.26 36.67 24.86
C ALA A 328 -0.76 38.08 25.18
N ALA A 329 0.52 38.37 24.94
CA ALA A 329 1.11 39.70 25.08
C ALA A 329 0.80 40.63 23.88
N ALA A 330 0.49 40.09 22.71
CA ALA A 330 0.11 40.88 21.54
C ALA A 330 -1.35 41.37 21.58
N ASP A 331 -2.19 40.69 22.37
CA ASP A 331 -3.61 41.00 22.56
C ASP A 331 -3.89 41.90 23.79
N ALA A 332 -2.85 42.31 24.54
CA ALA A 332 -2.93 43.15 25.76
C ALA A 332 -2.39 44.57 25.52
#